data_AF-A0A3M2DC86-F1
#
_entry.id   AF-A0A3M2DC86-F1
#
_cell.length_a   1.000
_cell.length_b   1.000
_cell.length_c   1.000
_cell.angle_alpha   90.00
_cell.angle_beta   90.00
_cell.angle_gamma   90.00
#
_symmetry.space_group_name_H-M   'P 1'
#
loop_
_entity.id
_entity.type
_entity.pdbx_description
1 polymer ?
#
loop_
_entity_poly.entity_id
_entity_poly.type
_entity_poly.pdbx_seq_one_letter_code
_entity_poly.pdbx_strand_id
1 'polypeptide(L)' 'LNRDEIIRKLAAEGIPARPYFAPIHLQPYMAERFGYREGMYPVTEDLGRRGAALPFSSVMTEEQVETVCAALRRVL' A
#
# COMPACT_ATOMS: atom_id res chain seq x y z
N LEU A 1 0.98 -11.31 -8.30
CA LEU A 1 1.30 -10.63 -7.02
C LEU A 1 0.02 -10.04 -6.46
N ASN A 2 -0.42 -10.49 -5.28
CA ASN A 2 -1.59 -9.94 -4.58
C ASN A 2 -1.10 -9.07 -3.41
N ARG A 3 -1.46 -7.78 -3.42
CA ARG A 3 -0.99 -6.79 -2.44
C ARG A 3 -1.43 -7.14 -1.02
N ASP A 4 -2.69 -7.55 -0.84
CA ASP A 4 -3.24 -7.85 0.48
C ASP A 4 -2.64 -9.14 1.06
N GLU A 5 -2.35 -10.11 0.20
CA GLU A 5 -1.63 -11.33 0.60
C GLU A 5 -0.21 -11.01 1.08
N ILE A 6 0.52 -10.15 0.37
CA ILE A 6 1.88 -9.72 0.75
C ILE A 6 1.83 -8.99 2.10
N ILE A 7 0.88 -8.06 2.29
CA ILE A 7 0.71 -7.35 3.58
C ILE A 7 0.45 -8.34 4.71
N ARG A 8 -0.44 -9.33 4.49
CA ARG A 8 -0.74 -10.35 5.50
C ARG A 8 0.48 -11.19 5.85
N LYS A 9 1.29 -11.58 4.85
CA LYS A 9 2.53 -12.33 5.09
C LYS A 9 3.59 -11.49 5.81
N LEU A 10 3.75 -10.21 5.45
CA LEU A 10 4.64 -9.28 6.16
C LEU A 10 4.22 -9.10 7.62
N ALA A 11 2.92 -9.00 7.90
CA ALA A 11 2.41 -8.92 9.26
C ALA A 11 2.77 -10.17 10.09
N ALA A 12 2.74 -11.37 9.48
CA ALA A 12 3.18 -12.61 10.14
C ALA A 12 4.70 -12.65 10.43
N GLU A 13 5.50 -11.90 9.67
CA GLU A 13 6.93 -11.67 9.89
C GLU A 13 7.21 -10.50 10.86
N GLY A 14 6.16 -9.88 11.45
CA GLY A 14 6.30 -8.73 12.34
C GLY A 14 6.57 -7.39 11.63
N ILE A 15 6.40 -7.32 10.31
CA ILE A 15 6.61 -6.11 9.51
C ILE A 15 5.26 -5.44 9.21
N PRO A 16 4.95 -4.28 9.80
CA PRO A 16 3.69 -3.60 9.52
C PRO A 16 3.72 -2.96 8.12
N ALA A 17 2.79 -3.36 7.27
CA ALA A 17 2.57 -2.77 5.95
C ALA A 17 1.09 -2.44 5.73
N ARG A 18 0.79 -1.47 4.86
CA ARG A 18 -0.59 -1.01 4.61
C ARG A 18 -0.83 -0.62 3.16
N PRO A 19 -2.08 -0.63 2.68
CA PRO A 19 -2.44 -0.04 1.38
C PRO A 19 -1.97 1.41 1.23
N TYR A 20 -1.51 1.80 0.04
CA TYR A 20 -0.96 3.15 -0.21
C TYR A 20 -1.11 3.57 -1.68
N PHE A 21 -1.99 4.50 -2.06
CA PHE A 21 -3.07 5.13 -1.30
C PHE A 21 -4.43 4.84 -1.95
N ALA A 22 -5.51 4.90 -1.16
CA ALA A 22 -6.85 4.86 -1.72
C ALA A 22 -7.08 6.06 -2.66
N PRO A 23 -7.60 5.85 -3.88
CA PRO A 23 -7.86 6.94 -4.81
C PRO A 23 -8.86 7.96 -4.22
N ILE A 24 -8.44 9.22 -4.12
CA ILE A 24 -9.23 10.25 -3.43
C ILE A 24 -10.58 10.51 -4.12
N HIS A 25 -10.64 10.40 -5.45
CA HIS A 25 -11.86 10.62 -6.24
C HIS A 25 -12.96 9.60 -5.95
N LEU A 26 -12.61 8.44 -5.39
CA LEU A 26 -13.56 7.40 -4.99
C LEU A 26 -14.01 7.50 -3.53
N GLN A 27 -13.48 8.45 -2.76
CA GLN A 27 -13.97 8.68 -1.40
C GLN A 27 -15.42 9.21 -1.46
N PRO A 28 -16.32 8.79 -0.54
CA PRO A 28 -17.75 9.08 -0.64
C PRO A 28 -18.06 10.56 -0.89
N TYR A 29 -17.46 11.45 -0.10
CA TYR A 29 -17.63 12.89 -0.26
C TYR A 29 -17.23 13.39 -1.67
N MET A 30 -16.12 12.89 -2.22
CA MET A 30 -15.64 13.31 -3.53
C MET A 30 -16.55 12.78 -4.65
N ALA A 31 -16.94 11.51 -4.58
CA ALA A 31 -17.82 10.88 -5.55
C ALA A 31 -19.22 11.54 -5.56
N GLU A 32 -19.82 11.75 -4.39
CA GLU A 32 -21.15 12.33 -4.25
C GLU A 32 -21.19 13.83 -4.61
N ARG A 33 -20.20 14.62 -4.15
CA ARG A 33 -20.21 16.07 -4.35
C ARG A 33 -19.86 16.48 -5.78
N PHE A 34 -18.95 15.75 -6.43
CA PHE A 34 -18.35 16.13 -7.72
C PHE A 34 -18.66 15.15 -8.85
N GLY A 35 -19.39 14.06 -8.57
CA GLY A 35 -19.81 13.09 -9.59
C GLY A 35 -18.68 12.19 -10.10
N TYR A 36 -17.58 12.08 -9.36
CA TYR A 36 -16.48 11.17 -9.71
C TYR A 36 -16.92 9.72 -9.61
N ARG A 37 -16.41 8.89 -10.52
CA ARG A 37 -16.70 7.45 -10.59
C ARG A 37 -15.44 6.67 -10.95
N GLU A 38 -15.47 5.37 -10.66
CA GLU A 38 -14.44 4.44 -11.11
C GLU A 38 -14.31 4.48 -12.65
N GLY A 39 -13.09 4.33 -13.15
CA GLY A 39 -12.75 4.42 -14.57
C GLY A 39 -12.40 5.83 -15.05
N MET A 40 -12.66 6.89 -14.26
CA MET A 40 -12.27 8.25 -14.64
C MET A 40 -10.76 8.48 -14.53
N TYR A 41 -10.09 7.79 -13.60
CA TYR A 41 -8.64 7.90 -13.38
C TYR A 41 -8.01 6.50 -13.25
N PRO A 42 -7.96 5.73 -14.35
CA PRO A 42 -7.60 4.31 -14.31
C PRO A 42 -6.19 4.05 -13.78
N VAL A 43 -5.24 4.95 -14.03
CA VAL A 43 -3.87 4.85 -13.50
C VAL A 43 -3.85 5.02 -11.98
N THR A 44 -4.57 6.02 -11.47
CA THR A 44 -4.68 6.24 -10.02
C THR A 44 -5.37 5.07 -9.33
N GLU A 45 -6.41 4.51 -9.94
CA GLU A 45 -7.15 3.36 -9.42
C GLU A 45 -6.29 2.09 -9.38
N ASP A 46 -5.54 1.83 -10.44
CA ASP A 46 -4.60 0.71 -10.50
C ASP A 46 -3.49 0.83 -9.45
N LEU A 47 -2.90 2.02 -9.30
CA LEU A 47 -1.91 2.29 -8.26
C LEU A 47 -2.50 2.10 -6.85
N GLY A 48 -3.73 2.55 -6.59
CA GLY A 48 -4.38 2.36 -5.29
C GLY A 48 -4.68 0.90 -4.95
N ARG A 49 -5.00 0.08 -5.97
CA ARG A 49 -5.21 -1.36 -5.80
C ARG A 49 -3.91 -2.11 -5.48
N ARG A 50 -2.79 -1.73 -6.10
CA ARG A 50 -1.54 -2.50 -6.03
C ARG A 50 -0.46 -1.90 -5.12
N GLY A 51 -0.57 -0.63 -4.74
CA GLY A 51 0.40 0.08 -3.93
C GLY A 51 0.35 -0.29 -2.46
N ALA A 52 1.52 -0.42 -1.83
CA ALA A 52 1.66 -0.67 -0.40
C ALA A 52 2.77 0.21 0.17
N ALA A 53 2.59 0.65 1.41
CA ALA A 53 3.64 1.28 2.20
C ALA A 53 4.26 0.23 3.11
N LEU A 54 5.58 0.07 2.98
CA LEU A 54 6.44 -0.60 3.94
C LEU A 54 6.80 0.36 5.07
N PRO A 55 7.42 -0.10 6.18
CA PRO A 55 7.99 0.81 7.16
C PRO A 55 9.03 1.73 6.52
N PHE A 56 8.83 3.03 6.67
CA PHE A 56 9.82 4.05 6.34
C PHE A 56 9.72 5.19 7.36
N SER A 57 10.87 5.65 7.85
CA SER A 57 10.98 6.78 8.78
C SER A 57 12.42 7.31 8.73
N SER A 58 12.60 8.60 9.00
CA SER A 58 13.92 9.24 9.01
C SER A 58 14.83 8.77 10.15
N VAL A 59 14.29 8.04 11.12
CA VAL A 59 15.03 7.50 12.28
C VAL A 59 15.24 5.99 12.20
N MET A 60 14.88 5.34 11.09
CA MET A 60 15.18 3.92 10.90
C MET A 60 16.67 3.71 10.68
N THR A 61 17.22 2.68 11.31
CA THR A 61 18.60 2.25 11.05
C THR A 61 18.69 1.41 9.78
N GLU A 62 19.89 1.28 9.22
CA GLU A 62 20.12 0.42 8.04
C GLU A 62 19.75 -1.04 8.32
N GLU A 63 20.02 -1.56 9.53
CA GLU A 63 19.67 -2.92 9.93
C GLU A 63 18.14 -3.15 9.96
N GLN A 64 17.37 -2.12 10.36
CA GLN A 64 15.91 -2.18 10.30
C GLN A 64 15.41 -2.21 8.86
N VAL A 65 16.03 -1.43 7.97
CA VAL A 65 15.73 -1.47 6.53
C VAL A 65 16.07 -2.84 5.93
N GLU A 66 17.22 -3.41 6.28
CA GLU A 66 17.61 -4.76 5.85
C GLU A 66 16.62 -5.82 6.33
N THR A 67 16.15 -5.72 7.58
CA THR A 67 15.13 -6.62 8.14
C THR A 67 13.84 -6.58 7.32
N VAL A 68 13.36 -5.38 6.99
CA VAL A 68 12.18 -5.20 6.12
C VAL A 68 12.42 -5.78 4.73
N CYS A 69 13.57 -5.50 4.12
CA CYS A 69 13.92 -6.01 2.80
C CYS A 69 14.03 -7.55 2.78
N ALA A 70 14.60 -8.15 3.82
CA ALA A 70 14.72 -9.60 3.96
C ALA A 70 13.35 -10.27 4.11
N ALA A 71 12.49 -9.73 4.98
CA ALA A 71 11.11 -10.20 5.13
C ALA A 71 10.34 -10.07 3.81
N LEU A 72 10.46 -8.94 3.10
CA LEU A 72 9.83 -8.75 1.80
C LEU A 72 10.24 -9.83 0.80
N ARG A 73 11.54 -10.13 0.69
CA ARG A 73 12.04 -11.19 -0.21
C ARG A 73 11.50 -12.58 0.15
N ARG A 74 11.22 -12.88 1.43
CA ARG A 74 10.66 -14.16 1.86
C ARG A 74 9.19 -14.35 1.48
N VAL A 75 8.44 -13.25 1.42
CA VAL A 75 6.97 -13.30 1.25
C VAL A 75 6.49 -13.07 -0.18
N LEU A 76 7.36 -12.52 -1.04
CA LEU A 76 7.17 -12.38 -2.48
C LEU A 76 7.20 -13.74 -3.18
#